data_AF-A0A7J4KGA2-F1
#
_entry.id   AF-A0A7J4KGA2-F1
#
_cell.length_a   1.000
_cell.length_b   1.000
_cell.length_c   1.000
_cell.angle_alpha   90.00
_cell.angle_beta   90.00
_cell.angle_gamma   90.00
#
_symmetry.space_group_name_H-M   'P 1'
#
loop_
_entity.id
_entity.type
_entity.pdbx_description
1 polymer ?
#
loop_
_entity_poly.entity_id
_entity_poly.type
_entity_poly.pdbx_seq_one_letter_code
_entity_poly.pdbx_strand_id
1 'polypeptide(L)'
;MIRGTLILVVLLAAAFLLLLAPAVLSPALYTPASGSPTAYHANPAALGERSQEQSAELSALMQDLIDSPQPVALNIRIRDFEEAERALEEYSRQSQRFDRLVVTLDLSDSAVGDFRRENQKNRASLERILNESARFAEIDQLSIRYRDEENPALLYTVTFEGEAVQNALARTTTEFVNRSPDLLDISSGLGLETSRYLEAVDLLNDMVVINRAIQDGRQAARPDLHPSTLTIAVIPESGRYGDELWITGTRTSLPDTPVTLVLDSRDWQTVEPDEAGIFRTTLPIGRIRSGEHLLYAAVGKLYSEIVSFVVHGSDTSLTLDLSSGTRWDVVTCTGTISTGGMPVAGAPVSIVSDGSAAGTATTNLAGVFTTTVTLPAGEHTLQAVFDDDDFPLNPSWSEEKTVNLSPAPGLLILLILGGIVISGAVAGAAWYIRRFREDEPAPSLKGPLSWTPGPGSATPQPGIADISSRYQELVTAGDPASAARLLLHALIDRLFSPEKTMNPYSLTPRELAAHAAGEPYEAPLNSFTRGYEQIRYQGLAVGENDSLFAAWNDVLTLAGSRSP
;
A
#
# COMPACT_ATOMS: atom_id res chain seq x y z
N MET A 1 -12.16 23.76 -42.91
CA MET A 1 -11.85 23.30 -41.54
C MET A 1 -12.53 21.97 -41.16
N ILE A 2 -13.79 21.72 -41.55
CA ILE A 2 -14.57 20.51 -41.17
C ILE A 2 -13.98 19.17 -41.70
N ARG A 3 -13.28 19.17 -42.83
CA ARG A 3 -12.65 17.94 -43.38
C ARG A 3 -11.44 17.45 -42.56
N GLY A 4 -10.71 18.34 -41.90
CA GLY A 4 -9.52 17.96 -41.10
C GLY A 4 -9.90 17.28 -39.79
N THR A 5 -10.96 17.76 -39.14
CA THR A 5 -11.51 17.17 -37.90
C THR A 5 -12.10 15.78 -38.13
N LEU A 6 -12.71 15.53 -39.29
CA LEU A 6 -13.28 14.23 -39.63
C LEU A 6 -12.19 13.17 -39.88
N ILE A 7 -11.09 13.56 -40.52
CA ILE A 7 -9.93 12.68 -40.74
C ILE A 7 -9.24 12.34 -39.41
N LEU A 8 -9.12 13.31 -38.50
CA LEU A 8 -8.55 13.09 -37.17
C LEU A 8 -9.37 12.08 -36.35
N VAL A 9 -10.71 12.19 -36.38
CA VAL A 9 -11.61 11.27 -35.67
C VAL A 9 -11.53 9.85 -36.23
N VAL A 10 -11.45 9.70 -37.56
CA VAL A 10 -11.29 8.38 -38.20
C VAL A 10 -9.94 7.75 -37.85
N LEU A 11 -8.86 8.54 -37.80
CA LEU A 11 -7.54 8.05 -37.40
C LEU A 11 -7.50 7.63 -35.93
N LEU A 12 -8.16 8.39 -35.03
CA LEU A 12 -8.27 8.05 -33.62
C LEU A 12 -9.10 6.78 -33.39
N ALA A 13 -10.20 6.61 -34.12
CA ALA A 13 -11.03 5.40 -34.06
C ALA A 13 -10.28 4.16 -34.59
N ALA A 14 -9.51 4.33 -35.67
CA ALA A 14 -8.66 3.27 -36.22
C ALA A 14 -7.54 2.88 -35.24
N ALA A 15 -6.87 3.86 -34.62
CA ALA A 15 -5.85 3.61 -33.61
C ALA A 15 -6.40 2.90 -32.36
N PHE A 16 -7.60 3.27 -31.93
CA PHE A 16 -8.30 2.63 -30.81
C PHE A 16 -8.67 1.16 -31.12
N LEU A 17 -9.16 0.88 -32.33
CA LEU A 17 -9.43 -0.48 -32.78
C LEU A 17 -8.16 -1.34 -32.89
N LEU A 18 -7.04 -0.74 -33.32
CA LEU A 18 -5.76 -1.44 -33.45
C LEU A 18 -5.14 -1.78 -32.09
N LEU A 19 -5.34 -0.92 -31.08
CA LEU A 19 -4.97 -1.19 -29.69
C LEU A 19 -5.81 -2.30 -29.02
N LEU A 20 -7.04 -2.52 -29.49
CA LEU A 20 -7.93 -3.56 -28.98
C LEU A 20 -7.73 -4.95 -29.64
N ALA A 21 -7.09 -5.01 -30.82
CA ALA A 21 -6.87 -6.25 -31.55
C ALA A 21 -6.21 -7.39 -30.72
N PRO A 22 -5.15 -7.17 -29.92
CA PRO A 22 -4.56 -8.25 -29.12
C PRO A 22 -5.47 -8.75 -27.97
N ALA A 23 -6.43 -7.95 -27.51
CA ALA A 23 -7.39 -8.36 -26.48
C ALA A 23 -8.58 -9.16 -27.05
N VAL A 24 -8.91 -8.96 -28.34
CA VAL A 24 -10.02 -9.62 -29.02
C VAL A 24 -9.61 -10.96 -29.64
N LEU A 25 -8.36 -11.07 -30.10
CA LEU A 25 -7.88 -12.27 -30.80
C LEU A 25 -7.49 -13.43 -29.86
N SER A 26 -7.24 -13.15 -28.57
CA SER A 26 -6.87 -14.16 -27.57
C SER A 26 -7.55 -13.90 -26.21
N PRO A 27 -8.89 -14.05 -26.09
CA PRO A 27 -9.53 -13.98 -24.79
C PRO A 27 -9.19 -15.24 -24.01
N ALA A 28 -8.12 -15.22 -23.22
CA ALA A 28 -7.79 -16.28 -22.27
C ALA A 28 -8.80 -16.23 -21.12
N LEU A 29 -10.00 -16.76 -21.37
CA LEU A 29 -11.12 -16.66 -20.42
C LEU A 29 -11.03 -17.68 -19.29
N TYR A 30 -10.24 -18.76 -19.40
CA TYR A 30 -10.10 -19.74 -18.32
C TYR A 30 -8.74 -20.48 -18.39
N THR A 31 -7.92 -20.35 -17.35
CA THR A 31 -6.95 -21.40 -16.98
C THR A 31 -7.18 -21.77 -15.51
N PRO A 32 -6.87 -23.01 -15.09
CA PRO A 32 -7.04 -23.45 -13.70
C PRO A 32 -6.30 -22.61 -12.65
N ALA A 33 -5.41 -21.69 -13.09
CA ALA A 33 -4.58 -20.86 -12.23
C ALA A 33 -5.12 -19.43 -11.99
N SER A 34 -6.13 -18.96 -12.73
CA SER A 34 -6.72 -17.64 -12.52
C SER A 34 -8.16 -17.75 -12.00
N GLY A 35 -8.29 -17.63 -10.68
CA GLY A 35 -9.58 -17.52 -10.00
C GLY A 35 -10.42 -16.35 -10.53
N SER A 36 -11.75 -16.57 -10.56
CA SER A 36 -12.76 -15.61 -10.99
C SER A 36 -12.61 -14.23 -10.30
N PRO A 37 -12.83 -13.11 -11.01
CA PRO A 37 -12.68 -11.76 -10.47
C PRO A 37 -13.85 -11.29 -9.60
N THR A 38 -14.77 -12.18 -9.18
CA THR A 38 -15.93 -11.79 -8.36
C THR A 38 -16.11 -12.70 -7.15
N ALA A 39 -16.30 -12.09 -5.97
CA ALA A 39 -16.46 -12.76 -4.68
C ALA A 39 -17.65 -13.75 -4.64
N TYR A 40 -18.64 -13.60 -5.53
CA TYR A 40 -19.84 -14.43 -5.59
C TYR A 40 -19.65 -15.77 -6.33
N HIS A 41 -18.49 -15.99 -6.94
CA HIS A 41 -18.16 -17.21 -7.68
C HIS A 41 -16.83 -17.83 -7.28
N ALA A 42 -16.31 -17.49 -6.09
CA ALA A 42 -15.19 -18.21 -5.51
C ALA A 42 -15.64 -19.63 -5.15
N ASN A 43 -14.86 -20.63 -5.56
CA ASN A 43 -15.05 -22.00 -5.12
C ASN A 43 -14.99 -22.03 -3.57
N PRO A 44 -16.07 -22.41 -2.86
CA PRO A 44 -16.09 -22.38 -1.39
C PRO A 44 -15.03 -23.31 -0.76
N ALA A 45 -14.57 -24.34 -1.47
CA ALA A 45 -13.44 -25.16 -1.04
C ALA A 45 -12.11 -24.39 -1.10
N ALA A 46 -11.91 -23.56 -2.12
CA ALA A 46 -10.71 -22.72 -2.27
C ALA A 46 -10.67 -21.57 -1.25
N LEU A 47 -11.82 -21.15 -0.70
CA LEU A 47 -11.88 -20.19 0.41
C LEU A 47 -11.39 -20.81 1.73
N GLY A 48 -11.68 -22.09 1.97
CA GLY A 48 -11.16 -22.82 3.13
C GLY A 48 -9.65 -23.03 3.07
N GLU A 49 -9.13 -23.46 1.91
CA GLU A 49 -7.68 -23.61 1.69
C GLU A 49 -6.96 -22.26 1.80
N ARG A 50 -7.50 -21.20 1.18
CA ARG A 50 -6.93 -19.85 1.26
C ARG A 50 -6.95 -19.26 2.68
N SER A 51 -8.01 -19.51 3.44
CA SER A 51 -8.11 -19.06 4.84
C SER A 51 -7.11 -19.81 5.74
N GLN A 52 -6.89 -21.10 5.52
CA GLN A 52 -5.88 -21.88 6.25
C GLN A 52 -4.46 -21.47 5.89
N GLU A 53 -4.17 -21.26 4.60
CA GLU A 53 -2.87 -20.76 4.12
C GLU A 53 -2.57 -19.37 4.67
N GLN A 54 -3.53 -18.44 4.64
CA GLN A 54 -3.37 -17.08 5.17
C GLN A 54 -3.20 -17.07 6.70
N SER A 55 -3.87 -17.97 7.41
CA SER A 55 -3.70 -18.09 8.87
C SER A 55 -2.32 -18.66 9.25
N ALA A 56 -1.83 -19.64 8.48
CA ALA A 56 -0.49 -20.18 8.67
C ALA A 56 0.60 -19.13 8.37
N GLU A 57 0.44 -18.38 7.27
CA GLU A 57 1.32 -17.26 6.91
C GLU A 57 1.33 -16.17 7.98
N LEU A 58 0.17 -15.81 8.53
CA LEU A 58 0.04 -14.83 9.60
C LEU A 58 0.80 -15.28 10.87
N SER A 59 0.64 -16.55 11.27
CA SER A 59 1.32 -17.09 12.46
C SER A 59 2.84 -17.12 12.30
N ALA A 60 3.34 -17.52 11.13
CA ALA A 60 4.77 -17.53 10.83
C ALA A 60 5.34 -16.11 10.85
N LEU A 61 4.63 -15.15 10.25
CA LEU A 61 5.06 -13.76 10.24
C LEU A 61 5.05 -13.12 11.63
N MET A 62 4.08 -13.46 12.48
CA MET A 62 4.09 -13.03 13.89
C MET A 62 5.28 -13.62 14.65
N GLN A 63 5.66 -14.87 14.37
CA GLN A 63 6.85 -15.48 14.97
C GLN A 63 8.14 -14.77 14.50
N ASP A 64 8.24 -14.45 13.22
CA ASP A 64 9.39 -13.70 12.70
C ASP A 64 9.49 -12.30 13.34
N LEU A 65 8.35 -11.64 13.58
CA LEU A 65 8.30 -10.31 14.19
C LEU A 65 8.69 -10.32 15.68
N ILE A 66 8.28 -11.33 16.45
CA ILE A 66 8.67 -11.43 17.86
C ILE A 66 10.14 -11.82 18.02
N ASP A 67 10.72 -12.52 17.04
CA ASP A 67 12.15 -12.87 16.99
C ASP A 67 13.05 -11.71 16.56
N SER A 68 12.53 -10.81 15.70
CA SER A 68 13.29 -9.74 15.03
C SER A 68 14.05 -8.75 15.94
N PRO A 69 13.60 -8.44 17.17
CA PRO A 69 14.36 -7.60 18.10
C PRO A 69 15.74 -8.15 18.49
N GLN A 70 15.92 -9.47 18.52
CA GLN A 70 17.15 -10.10 19.03
C GLN A 70 18.38 -9.77 18.17
N PRO A 71 18.36 -9.92 16.82
CA PRO A 71 19.48 -9.53 15.98
C PRO A 71 19.84 -8.05 16.10
N VAL A 72 18.84 -7.16 16.21
CA VAL A 72 19.05 -5.72 16.40
C VAL A 72 19.80 -5.47 17.71
N ALA A 73 19.28 -6.00 18.83
CA ALA A 73 19.88 -5.83 20.15
C ALA A 73 21.30 -6.41 20.23
N LEU A 74 21.52 -7.58 19.62
CA LEU A 74 22.83 -8.23 19.57
C LEU A 74 23.86 -7.36 18.84
N ASN A 75 23.51 -6.88 17.64
CA ASN A 75 24.41 -6.07 16.81
C ASN A 75 24.73 -4.72 17.47
N ILE A 76 23.74 -4.08 18.10
CA ILE A 76 23.98 -2.87 18.92
C ILE A 76 24.98 -3.18 20.04
N ARG A 77 24.79 -4.29 20.76
CA ARG A 77 25.66 -4.65 21.89
C ARG A 77 27.11 -4.86 21.47
N ILE A 78 27.34 -5.53 20.34
CA ILE A 78 28.70 -5.75 19.82
C ILE A 78 29.26 -4.53 19.07
N ARG A 79 28.51 -3.42 19.02
CA ARG A 79 28.84 -2.16 18.32
C ARG A 79 28.99 -2.33 16.81
N ASP A 80 28.29 -3.30 16.21
CA ASP A 80 28.16 -3.44 14.76
C ASP A 80 26.89 -2.69 14.30
N PHE A 81 27.00 -1.36 14.24
CA PHE A 81 25.85 -0.50 13.94
C PHE A 81 25.35 -0.65 12.51
N GLU A 82 26.22 -1.02 11.57
CA GLU A 82 25.85 -1.26 10.18
C GLU A 82 24.95 -2.49 10.07
N GLU A 83 25.29 -3.59 10.76
CA GLU A 83 24.47 -4.79 10.78
C GLU A 83 23.21 -4.62 11.66
N ALA A 84 23.27 -3.79 12.70
CA ALA A 84 22.09 -3.44 13.50
C ALA A 84 21.06 -2.66 12.68
N GLU A 85 21.50 -1.70 11.87
CA GLU A 85 20.63 -0.94 10.96
C GLU A 85 19.98 -1.87 9.93
N ARG A 86 20.76 -2.76 9.30
CA ARG A 86 20.20 -3.78 8.38
C ARG A 86 19.16 -4.69 9.03
N ALA A 87 19.42 -5.15 10.25
CA ALA A 87 18.47 -5.97 11.00
C ALA A 87 17.18 -5.19 11.30
N LEU A 88 17.29 -3.91 11.65
CA LEU A 88 16.14 -3.03 11.89
C LEU A 88 15.34 -2.74 10.61
N GLU A 89 16.02 -2.60 9.47
CA GLU A 89 15.39 -2.47 8.16
C GLU A 89 14.61 -3.73 7.76
N GLU A 90 15.17 -4.92 7.98
CA GLU A 90 14.47 -6.20 7.77
C GLU A 90 13.24 -6.30 8.67
N TYR A 91 13.38 -6.01 9.96
CA TYR A 91 12.27 -5.97 10.90
C TYR A 91 11.17 -5.00 10.46
N SER A 92 11.56 -3.81 9.98
CA SER A 92 10.64 -2.80 9.44
C SER A 92 9.88 -3.32 8.21
N ARG A 93 10.58 -4.00 7.29
CA ARG A 93 9.94 -4.60 6.09
C ARG A 93 8.95 -5.70 6.46
N GLN A 94 9.29 -6.55 7.43
CA GLN A 94 8.39 -7.60 7.90
C GLN A 94 7.16 -7.00 8.58
N SER A 95 7.35 -5.98 9.42
CA SER A 95 6.24 -5.29 10.09
C SER A 95 5.27 -4.68 9.07
N GLN A 96 5.77 -4.03 8.02
CA GLN A 96 4.93 -3.45 6.97
C GLN A 96 4.14 -4.50 6.16
N ARG A 97 4.68 -5.72 5.99
CA ARG A 97 3.95 -6.82 5.35
C ARG A 97 2.85 -7.32 6.25
N PHE A 98 3.14 -7.46 7.54
CA PHE A 98 2.18 -7.89 8.55
C PHE A 98 1.04 -6.89 8.70
N ASP A 99 1.34 -5.60 8.78
CA ASP A 99 0.35 -4.52 8.85
C ASP A 99 -0.70 -4.63 7.73
N ARG A 100 -0.23 -4.79 6.48
CA ARG A 100 -1.11 -4.95 5.31
C ARG A 100 -1.97 -6.20 5.41
N LEU A 101 -1.44 -7.31 5.90
CA LEU A 101 -2.19 -8.56 6.08
C LEU A 101 -3.28 -8.40 7.14
N VAL A 102 -2.96 -7.80 8.29
CA VAL A 102 -3.93 -7.54 9.38
C VAL A 102 -5.10 -6.69 8.88
N VAL A 103 -4.81 -5.65 8.10
CA VAL A 103 -5.83 -4.75 7.54
C VAL A 103 -6.65 -5.44 6.46
N THR A 104 -6.00 -6.17 5.54
CA THR A 104 -6.68 -6.90 4.46
C THR A 104 -7.62 -7.98 4.99
N LEU A 105 -7.28 -8.58 6.13
CA LEU A 105 -8.04 -9.64 6.78
C LEU A 105 -9.04 -9.11 7.83
N ASP A 106 -9.14 -7.79 8.03
CA ASP A 106 -10.02 -7.14 9.01
C ASP A 106 -9.79 -7.64 10.46
N LEU A 107 -8.51 -7.79 10.84
CA LEU A 107 -8.08 -8.29 12.15
C LEU A 107 -7.66 -7.18 13.12
N SER A 108 -7.91 -5.91 12.79
CA SER A 108 -7.46 -4.74 13.54
C SER A 108 -7.98 -4.69 14.99
N ASP A 109 -9.19 -5.21 15.24
CA ASP A 109 -9.85 -5.23 16.55
C ASP A 109 -9.65 -6.57 17.30
N SER A 110 -8.66 -7.37 16.88
CA SER A 110 -8.34 -8.67 17.49
C SER A 110 -7.02 -8.65 18.25
N ALA A 111 -6.69 -9.74 18.94
CA ALA A 111 -5.36 -9.92 19.57
C ALA A 111 -4.20 -9.81 18.57
N VAL A 112 -4.42 -10.11 17.28
CA VAL A 112 -3.44 -9.89 16.21
C VAL A 112 -3.26 -8.40 15.94
N GLY A 113 -4.34 -7.62 16.00
CA GLY A 113 -4.31 -6.16 15.94
C GLY A 113 -3.63 -5.53 17.15
N ASP A 114 -3.83 -6.09 18.35
CA ASP A 114 -3.11 -5.69 19.57
C ASP A 114 -1.61 -5.96 19.44
N PHE A 115 -1.23 -7.16 18.99
CA PHE A 115 0.16 -7.53 18.69
C PHE A 115 0.79 -6.56 17.70
N ARG A 116 0.09 -6.22 16.61
CA ARG A 116 0.54 -5.24 15.62
C ARG A 116 0.92 -3.91 16.27
N ARG A 117 0.04 -3.35 17.11
CA ARG A 117 0.26 -2.05 17.76
C ARG A 117 1.45 -2.07 18.72
N GLU A 118 1.59 -3.12 19.53
CA GLU A 118 2.73 -3.25 20.44
C GLU A 118 4.05 -3.51 19.68
N ASN A 119 4.02 -4.30 18.61
CA ASN A 119 5.18 -4.53 17.76
C ASN A 119 5.70 -3.23 17.10
N GLN A 120 4.80 -2.36 16.64
CA GLN A 120 5.17 -1.04 16.09
C GLN A 120 5.86 -0.16 17.13
N LYS A 121 5.36 -0.13 18.37
CA LYS A 121 5.99 0.61 19.47
C LYS A 121 7.38 0.06 19.80
N ASN A 122 7.57 -1.25 19.76
CA ASN A 122 8.86 -1.89 19.98
C ASN A 122 9.87 -1.51 18.91
N ARG A 123 9.48 -1.57 17.63
CA ARG A 123 10.32 -1.13 16.51
C ARG A 123 10.80 0.31 16.67
N ALA A 124 9.89 1.23 16.98
CA ALA A 124 10.24 2.64 17.20
C ALA A 124 11.23 2.83 18.36
N SER A 125 11.12 2.00 19.40
CA SER A 125 12.02 2.07 20.56
C SER A 125 13.41 1.55 20.21
N LEU A 126 13.49 0.45 19.47
CA LEU A 126 14.77 -0.11 18.99
C LEU A 126 15.50 0.86 18.05
N GLU A 127 14.76 1.58 17.21
CA GLU A 127 15.30 2.64 16.35
C GLU A 127 15.97 3.75 17.18
N ARG A 128 15.30 4.23 18.23
CA ARG A 128 15.89 5.22 19.15
C ARG A 128 17.12 4.67 19.88
N ILE A 129 17.03 3.45 20.42
CA ILE A 129 18.14 2.79 21.12
C ILE A 129 19.36 2.62 20.20
N LEU A 130 19.16 2.26 18.93
CA LEU A 130 20.22 2.17 17.94
C LEU A 130 20.92 3.53 17.74
N ASN A 131 20.13 4.58 17.50
CA ASN A 131 20.64 5.93 17.27
C ASN A 131 21.40 6.49 18.49
N GLU A 132 20.82 6.33 19.69
CA GLU A 132 21.44 6.74 20.96
C GLU A 132 22.73 5.96 21.22
N SER A 133 22.77 4.66 20.92
CA SER A 133 23.95 3.81 21.08
C SER A 133 25.06 4.17 20.09
N ALA A 134 24.72 4.45 18.84
CA ALA A 134 25.65 4.91 17.82
C ALA A 134 26.26 6.27 18.23
N ARG A 135 25.44 7.21 18.71
CA ARG A 135 25.92 8.50 19.24
C ARG A 135 26.85 8.32 20.44
N PHE A 136 26.53 7.41 21.36
CA PHE A 136 27.37 7.12 22.51
C PHE A 136 28.75 6.54 22.10
N ALA A 137 28.80 5.73 21.05
CA ALA A 137 30.05 5.20 20.50
C ALA A 137 30.87 6.29 19.78
N GLU A 138 30.22 7.23 19.09
CA GLU A 138 30.89 8.39 18.49
C GLU A 138 31.54 9.27 19.57
N ILE A 139 30.83 9.52 20.67
CA ILE A 139 31.34 10.23 21.86
C ILE A 139 32.59 9.53 22.42
N ASP A 140 32.60 8.19 22.43
CA ASP A 140 33.76 7.40 22.84
C ASP A 140 34.99 7.71 21.97
N GLN A 141 34.81 7.73 20.65
CA GLN A 141 35.88 8.07 19.70
C GLN A 141 36.35 9.52 19.82
N LEU A 142 35.42 10.47 19.99
CA LEU A 142 35.74 11.88 20.21
C LEU A 142 36.53 12.07 21.51
N SER A 143 36.17 11.35 22.57
CA SER A 143 36.90 11.41 23.84
C SER A 143 38.35 10.94 23.72
N ILE A 144 38.62 9.92 22.90
CA ILE A 144 39.98 9.45 22.61
C ILE A 144 40.74 10.52 21.82
N ARG A 145 40.13 11.04 20.75
CA ARG A 145 40.75 12.08 19.91
C ARG A 145 41.12 13.32 20.72
N TYR A 146 40.20 13.84 21.53
CA TYR A 146 40.45 15.06 22.30
C TYR A 146 41.47 14.87 23.43
N ARG A 147 41.65 13.63 23.89
CA ARG A 147 42.74 13.26 24.78
C ARG A 147 44.09 13.30 24.06
N ASP A 148 44.16 12.75 22.86
CA ASP A 148 45.37 12.78 22.03
C ASP A 148 45.75 14.20 21.58
N GLU A 149 44.76 15.07 21.39
CA GLU A 149 44.92 16.49 21.06
C GLU A 149 45.24 17.38 22.28
N GLU A 150 45.25 16.82 23.49
CA GLU A 150 45.43 17.55 24.76
C GLU A 150 44.47 18.74 24.92
N ASN A 151 43.19 18.56 24.54
CA ASN A 151 42.18 19.61 24.59
C ASN A 151 41.19 19.39 25.75
N PRO A 152 41.48 19.91 26.97
CA PRO A 152 40.66 19.66 28.15
C PRO A 152 39.24 20.23 28.05
N ALA A 153 39.01 21.30 27.29
CA ALA A 153 37.66 21.90 27.15
C ALA A 153 36.73 21.02 26.30
N LEU A 154 37.23 20.49 25.18
CA LEU A 154 36.47 19.53 24.36
C LEU A 154 36.25 18.21 25.12
N LEU A 155 37.26 17.74 25.88
CA LEU A 155 37.11 16.57 26.75
C LEU A 155 36.02 16.77 27.81
N TYR A 156 35.96 17.93 28.44
CA TYR A 156 34.91 18.24 29.43
C TYR A 156 33.53 18.17 28.79
N THR A 157 33.38 18.81 27.63
CA THR A 157 32.08 18.91 26.95
C THR A 157 31.59 17.55 26.45
N VAL A 158 32.48 16.74 25.86
CA VAL A 158 32.16 15.37 25.44
C VAL A 158 31.81 14.47 26.64
N THR A 159 32.46 14.68 27.78
CA THR A 159 32.13 13.92 29.00
C THR A 159 30.70 14.18 29.45
N PHE A 160 30.26 15.43 29.40
CA PHE A 160 28.88 15.80 29.74
C PHE A 160 27.88 15.35 28.67
N GLU A 161 28.22 15.49 27.40
CA GLU A 161 27.39 14.99 26.31
C GLU A 161 27.18 13.47 26.43
N GLY A 162 28.23 12.74 26.80
CA GLY A 162 28.16 11.31 27.09
C GLY A 162 27.20 10.98 28.23
N GLU A 163 27.04 11.87 29.22
CA GLU A 163 26.11 11.69 30.33
C GLU A 163 24.67 11.86 29.86
N ALA A 164 24.39 12.90 29.09
CA ALA A 164 23.07 13.16 28.53
C ALA A 164 22.62 11.99 27.63
N VAL A 165 23.50 11.53 26.74
CA VAL A 165 23.20 10.40 25.84
C VAL A 165 23.04 9.09 26.62
N GLN A 166 23.86 8.84 27.64
CA GLN A 166 23.72 7.63 28.47
C GLN A 166 22.38 7.63 29.24
N ASN A 167 21.96 8.77 29.78
CA ASN A 167 20.69 8.89 30.48
C ASN A 167 19.50 8.71 29.52
N ALA A 168 19.57 9.27 28.31
CA ALA A 168 18.57 9.04 27.27
C ALA A 168 18.46 7.54 26.92
N LEU A 169 19.60 6.90 26.64
CA LEU A 169 19.66 5.47 26.33
C LEU A 169 19.09 4.59 27.45
N ALA A 170 19.40 4.91 28.71
CA ALA A 170 18.87 4.19 29.87
C ALA A 170 17.35 4.35 30.00
N ARG A 171 16.84 5.57 29.76
CA ARG A 171 15.40 5.85 29.78
C ARG A 171 14.67 5.09 28.67
N THR A 172 15.11 5.22 27.43
CA THR A 172 14.48 4.55 26.27
C THR A 172 14.50 3.03 26.43
N THR A 173 15.61 2.47 26.92
CA THR A 173 15.69 1.03 27.25
C THR A 173 14.72 0.64 28.35
N THR A 174 14.61 1.43 29.42
CA THR A 174 13.67 1.17 30.53
C THR A 174 12.22 1.20 30.04
N GLU A 175 11.86 2.14 29.16
CA GLU A 175 10.53 2.22 28.55
C GLU A 175 10.24 1.02 27.65
N PHE A 176 11.23 0.51 26.91
CA PHE A 176 11.10 -0.73 26.15
C PHE A 176 10.83 -1.92 27.08
N VAL A 177 11.67 -2.11 28.11
CA VAL A 177 11.53 -3.21 29.08
C VAL A 177 10.20 -3.16 29.83
N ASN A 178 9.74 -1.98 30.24
CA ASN A 178 8.48 -1.83 30.97
C ASN A 178 7.23 -2.17 30.12
N ARG A 179 7.33 -2.08 28.79
CA ARG A 179 6.25 -2.47 27.86
C ARG A 179 6.34 -3.92 27.41
N SER A 180 7.50 -4.56 27.56
CA SER A 180 7.70 -5.97 27.21
C SER A 180 6.64 -6.93 27.76
N PRO A 181 6.14 -6.80 29.02
CA PRO A 181 5.10 -7.69 29.54
C PRO A 181 3.81 -7.71 28.70
N ASP A 182 3.35 -6.56 28.21
CA ASP A 182 2.11 -6.49 27.41
C ASP A 182 2.25 -7.27 26.11
N LEU A 183 3.39 -7.13 25.41
CA LEU A 183 3.65 -7.90 24.19
C LEU A 183 3.84 -9.39 24.47
N LEU A 184 4.49 -9.75 25.57
CA LEU A 184 4.67 -11.15 25.97
C LEU A 184 3.34 -11.83 26.29
N ASP A 185 2.44 -11.14 26.98
CA ASP A 185 1.09 -11.63 27.30
C ASP A 185 0.27 -11.84 26.02
N ILE A 186 0.29 -10.89 25.08
CA ILE A 186 -0.38 -11.03 23.77
C ILE A 186 0.23 -12.19 22.98
N SER A 187 1.57 -12.24 22.89
CA SER A 187 2.30 -13.23 22.09
C SER A 187 2.08 -14.65 22.62
N SER A 188 2.11 -14.83 23.94
CA SER A 188 1.84 -16.11 24.58
C SER A 188 0.38 -16.54 24.41
N GLY A 189 -0.57 -15.60 24.48
CA GLY A 189 -1.98 -15.84 24.15
C GLY A 189 -2.22 -16.28 22.70
N LEU A 190 -1.35 -15.86 21.79
CA LEU A 190 -1.32 -16.27 20.38
C LEU A 190 -0.50 -17.55 20.13
N GLY A 191 0.12 -18.12 21.16
CA GLY A 191 0.92 -19.34 21.07
C GLY A 191 2.30 -19.17 20.43
N LEU A 192 2.84 -17.95 20.43
CA LEU A 192 4.17 -17.64 19.88
C LEU A 192 5.29 -18.00 20.88
N GLU A 193 6.46 -18.31 20.34
CA GLU A 193 7.69 -18.51 21.11
C GLU A 193 8.31 -17.15 21.43
N THR A 194 8.62 -16.87 22.71
CA THR A 194 9.05 -15.54 23.17
C THR A 194 10.48 -15.50 23.72
N SER A 195 11.23 -16.61 23.69
CA SER A 195 12.57 -16.68 24.29
C SER A 195 13.55 -15.74 23.63
N ARG A 196 13.49 -15.59 22.29
CA ARG A 196 14.36 -14.65 21.56
C ARG A 196 14.07 -13.20 21.90
N TYR A 197 12.80 -12.86 22.07
CA TYR A 197 12.42 -11.52 22.52
C TYR A 197 12.98 -11.21 23.92
N LEU A 198 12.91 -12.17 24.85
CA LEU A 198 13.50 -12.02 26.19
C LEU A 198 15.04 -11.88 26.12
N GLU A 199 15.70 -12.63 25.25
CA GLU A 199 17.14 -12.46 25.00
C GLU A 199 17.48 -11.03 24.52
N ALA A 200 16.64 -10.45 23.65
CA ALA A 200 16.80 -9.06 23.20
C ALA A 200 16.72 -8.07 24.38
N VAL A 201 15.75 -8.25 25.29
CA VAL A 201 15.60 -7.44 26.50
C VAL A 201 16.86 -7.50 27.38
N ASP A 202 17.40 -8.70 27.60
CA ASP A 202 18.61 -8.92 28.40
C ASP A 202 19.84 -8.27 27.73
N LEU A 203 19.98 -8.41 26.41
CA LEU A 203 21.08 -7.81 25.64
C LEU A 203 21.10 -6.28 25.78
N LEU A 204 19.93 -5.64 25.70
CA LEU A 204 19.80 -4.19 25.83
C LEU A 204 20.07 -3.70 27.26
N ASN A 205 19.57 -4.39 28.28
CA ASN A 205 19.83 -4.05 29.68
C ASN A 205 21.33 -4.09 30.00
N ASP A 206 22.00 -5.17 29.61
CA ASP A 206 23.44 -5.33 29.80
C ASP A 206 24.24 -4.24 29.07
N MET A 207 23.83 -3.86 27.86
CA MET A 207 24.48 -2.78 27.12
C MET A 207 24.40 -1.46 27.89
N VAL A 208 23.25 -1.11 28.46
CA VAL A 208 23.10 0.10 29.28
C VAL A 208 24.05 0.07 30.47
N VAL A 209 24.19 -1.07 31.15
CA VAL A 209 25.12 -1.25 32.27
C VAL A 209 26.57 -1.07 31.83
N ILE A 210 26.97 -1.66 30.70
CA ILE A 210 28.32 -1.52 30.14
C ILE A 210 28.61 -0.05 29.79
N ASN A 211 27.68 0.62 29.10
CA ASN A 211 27.86 2.01 28.71
C ASN A 211 27.89 2.94 29.93
N ARG A 212 27.13 2.65 30.99
CA ARG A 212 27.20 3.40 32.25
C ARG A 212 28.60 3.31 32.88
N ALA A 213 29.19 2.12 32.95
CA ALA A 213 30.53 1.94 33.50
C ALA A 213 31.61 2.71 32.70
N ILE A 214 31.49 2.73 31.37
CA ILE A 214 32.36 3.54 30.50
C ILE A 214 32.19 5.03 30.81
N GLN A 215 30.95 5.48 30.95
CA GLN A 215 30.63 6.87 31.24
C GLN A 215 31.12 7.32 32.62
N ASP A 216 30.96 6.51 33.66
CA ASP A 216 31.50 6.79 34.99
C ASP A 216 33.04 6.92 34.94
N GLY A 217 33.71 6.10 34.12
CA GLY A 217 35.14 6.21 33.85
C GLY A 217 35.54 7.55 33.20
N ARG A 218 34.73 8.05 32.24
CA ARG A 218 34.95 9.38 31.62
C ARG A 218 34.78 10.50 32.64
N GLN A 219 33.74 10.43 33.47
CA GLN A 219 33.50 11.41 34.53
C GLN A 219 34.64 11.46 35.55
N ALA A 220 35.18 10.30 35.94
CA ALA A 220 36.32 10.23 36.86
C ALA A 220 37.62 10.79 36.25
N ALA A 221 37.80 10.66 34.93
CA ALA A 221 38.94 11.18 34.19
C ALA A 221 38.74 12.62 33.67
N ARG A 222 37.67 13.30 34.11
CA ARG A 222 37.34 14.65 33.65
C ARG A 222 38.46 15.63 34.02
N PRO A 223 38.94 16.46 33.08
CA PRO A 223 39.97 17.45 33.37
C PRO A 223 39.43 18.60 34.22
N ASP A 224 40.26 19.12 35.11
CA ASP A 224 40.00 20.39 35.79
C ASP A 224 40.26 21.54 34.81
N LEU A 225 39.23 22.33 34.53
CA LEU A 225 39.34 23.54 33.73
C LEU A 225 39.69 24.71 34.64
N HIS A 226 40.85 25.33 34.40
CA HIS A 226 41.19 26.59 35.04
C HIS A 226 40.69 27.75 34.17
N PRO A 227 39.92 28.70 34.73
CA PRO A 227 39.35 29.81 33.95
C PRO A 227 40.46 30.67 33.34
N SER A 228 40.32 30.95 32.04
CA SER A 228 41.28 31.76 31.27
C SER A 228 40.88 33.24 31.24
N THR A 229 41.53 34.02 30.37
CA THR A 229 41.21 35.42 30.07
C THR A 229 39.91 35.63 29.29
N LEU A 230 39.14 34.56 29.06
CA LEU A 230 37.84 34.53 28.39
C LEU A 230 36.72 34.32 29.40
N THR A 231 35.64 35.07 29.27
CA THR A 231 34.38 34.86 30.02
C THR A 231 33.25 34.62 29.04
N ILE A 232 32.21 33.92 29.49
CA ILE A 232 30.99 33.70 28.73
C ILE A 232 29.79 33.61 29.68
N ALA A 233 28.64 34.07 29.22
CA ALA A 233 27.36 33.94 29.91
C ALA A 233 26.25 33.74 28.87
N VAL A 234 25.23 32.95 29.25
CA VAL A 234 24.01 32.70 28.49
C VAL A 234 22.84 33.24 29.29
N ILE A 235 22.00 34.08 28.66
CA ILE A 235 20.87 34.71 29.33
C ILE A 235 19.64 34.67 28.40
N PRO A 236 18.50 34.11 28.81
CA PRO A 236 18.29 33.32 30.03
C PRO A 236 19.02 31.96 29.99
N GLU A 237 19.23 31.33 31.15
CA GLU A 237 19.83 29.98 31.27
C GLU A 237 18.85 28.85 30.90
N SER A 238 17.69 29.19 30.35
CA SER A 238 16.72 28.22 29.87
C SER A 238 15.84 28.80 28.79
N GLY A 239 15.34 27.97 27.87
CA GLY A 239 14.33 28.40 26.89
C GLY A 239 13.57 27.24 26.26
N ARG A 240 12.63 27.58 25.39
CA ARG A 240 11.73 26.68 24.63
C ARG A 240 11.82 26.99 23.14
N TYR A 241 11.17 26.16 22.33
CA TYR A 241 11.03 26.42 20.89
C TYR A 241 10.57 27.85 20.61
N GLY A 242 11.30 28.56 19.74
CA GLY A 242 11.02 29.94 19.35
C GLY A 242 11.69 31.00 20.23
N ASP A 243 12.21 30.63 21.40
CA ASP A 243 12.96 31.56 22.25
C ASP A 243 14.34 31.87 21.66
N GLU A 244 14.91 32.98 22.09
CA GLU A 244 16.25 33.43 21.70
C GLU A 244 17.09 33.67 22.95
N LEU A 245 18.23 32.97 23.05
CA LEU A 245 19.17 33.14 24.15
C LEU A 245 20.25 34.14 23.76
N TRP A 246 20.62 35.02 24.69
CA TRP A 246 21.68 36.00 24.51
C TRP A 246 22.98 35.43 25.04
N ILE A 247 23.99 35.43 24.19
CA ILE A 247 25.32 34.95 24.53
C ILE A 247 26.25 36.16 24.55
N THR A 248 26.85 36.40 25.71
CA THR A 248 27.77 37.52 25.90
C THR A 248 29.03 37.03 26.57
N GLY A 249 30.15 37.66 26.28
CA GLY A 249 31.39 37.35 26.97
C GLY A 249 32.44 38.42 26.74
N THR A 250 33.52 38.32 27.50
CA THR A 250 34.65 39.22 27.38
C THR A 250 35.92 38.45 27.12
N ARG A 251 36.82 39.08 26.39
CA ARG A 251 38.16 38.59 26.12
C ARG A 251 39.16 39.64 26.57
N THR A 252 39.93 39.29 27.59
CA THR A 252 41.00 40.15 28.09
C THR A 252 42.34 39.73 27.46
N SER A 253 43.21 40.68 27.12
CA SER A 253 44.62 40.45 26.77
C SER A 253 44.95 39.79 25.42
N LEU A 254 44.01 39.70 24.47
CA LEU A 254 44.25 39.19 23.11
C LEU A 254 43.57 40.11 22.09
N PRO A 255 44.25 41.06 21.43
CA PRO A 255 43.64 41.88 20.38
C PRO A 255 43.44 41.08 19.07
N ASP A 256 42.39 41.40 18.32
CA ASP A 256 42.15 41.02 16.90
C ASP A 256 42.03 39.53 16.54
N THR A 257 41.86 38.61 17.51
CA THR A 257 41.57 37.19 17.21
C THR A 257 40.07 36.89 17.27
N PRO A 258 39.45 36.20 16.31
CA PRO A 258 38.07 35.79 16.48
C PRO A 258 37.90 34.78 17.65
N VAL A 259 36.74 34.81 18.30
CA VAL A 259 36.35 33.88 19.37
C VAL A 259 35.43 32.83 18.77
N THR A 260 35.77 31.55 18.92
CA THR A 260 34.89 30.45 18.51
C THR A 260 34.01 30.05 19.69
N LEU A 261 32.70 30.08 19.51
CA LEU A 261 31.71 29.55 20.43
C LEU A 261 31.47 28.08 20.09
N VAL A 262 31.61 27.22 21.09
CA VAL A 262 31.45 25.77 20.97
C VAL A 262 30.21 25.37 21.76
N LEU A 263 29.25 24.73 21.08
CA LEU A 263 28.02 24.20 21.65
C LEU A 263 28.06 22.68 21.58
N ASP A 264 27.88 21.99 22.70
CA ASP A 264 27.87 20.52 22.79
C ASP A 264 29.06 19.86 22.05
N SER A 265 30.27 20.37 22.28
CA SER A 265 31.54 19.90 21.70
C SER A 265 31.71 20.12 20.20
N ARG A 266 30.83 20.92 19.58
CA ARG A 266 30.91 21.28 18.16
C ARG A 266 31.06 22.78 18.00
N ASP A 267 31.95 23.20 17.10
CA ASP A 267 32.07 24.61 16.72
C ASP A 267 30.72 25.09 16.19
N TRP A 268 30.11 26.04 16.91
CA TRP A 268 28.78 26.57 16.58
C TRP A 268 28.87 27.86 15.77
N GLN A 269 29.62 28.83 16.29
CA GLN A 269 29.73 30.15 15.67
C GLN A 269 31.04 30.83 16.02
N THR A 270 31.66 31.49 15.06
CA THR A 270 32.81 32.37 15.30
C THR A 270 32.34 33.83 15.36
N VAL A 271 32.70 34.52 16.44
CA VAL A 271 32.32 35.92 16.70
C VAL A 271 33.55 36.81 16.83
N GLU A 272 33.46 38.02 16.29
CA GLU A 272 34.51 39.04 16.44
C GLU A 272 34.19 39.93 17.66
N PRO A 273 35.06 39.98 18.69
CA PRO A 273 34.89 40.90 19.80
C PRO A 273 35.06 42.36 19.35
N ASP A 274 34.34 43.27 20.01
CA ASP A 274 34.45 44.71 19.79
C ASP A 274 35.81 45.29 20.28
N GLU A 275 36.02 46.59 20.10
CA GLU A 275 37.24 47.29 20.54
C GLU A 275 37.48 47.18 22.06
N ALA A 276 36.43 46.96 22.86
CA ALA A 276 36.52 46.74 24.29
C ALA A 276 36.75 45.26 24.65
N GLY A 277 36.84 44.36 23.67
CA GLY A 277 37.01 42.93 23.84
C GLY A 277 35.71 42.19 24.21
N ILE A 278 34.55 42.83 24.05
CA ILE A 278 33.24 42.24 24.35
C ILE A 278 32.68 41.61 23.08
N PHE A 279 32.21 40.37 23.16
CA PHE A 279 31.47 39.73 22.06
C PHE A 279 30.03 39.44 22.49
N ARG A 280 29.12 39.54 21.53
CA ARG A 280 27.68 39.29 21.71
C ARG A 280 27.12 38.57 20.49
N THR A 281 26.30 37.56 20.72
CA THR A 281 25.52 36.88 19.67
C THR A 281 24.22 36.35 20.27
N THR A 282 23.35 35.83 19.42
CA THR A 282 22.10 35.21 19.84
C THR A 282 22.00 33.77 19.35
N LEU A 283 21.40 32.92 20.17
CA LEU A 283 21.15 31.51 19.88
C LEU A 283 19.63 31.28 19.79
N PRO A 284 19.07 31.14 18.58
CA PRO A 284 17.66 30.81 18.42
C PRO A 284 17.41 29.34 18.76
N ILE A 285 16.47 29.08 19.66
CA ILE A 285 16.03 27.73 20.02
C ILE A 285 15.00 27.27 18.98
N GLY A 286 15.47 26.66 17.89
CA GLY A 286 14.62 26.10 16.84
C GLY A 286 14.93 24.64 16.52
N ARG A 287 16.22 24.31 16.39
CA ARG A 287 16.73 22.97 16.10
C ARG A 287 17.84 22.61 17.09
N ILE A 288 17.48 22.67 18.37
CA ILE A 288 18.32 22.25 19.48
C ILE A 288 17.46 21.25 20.25
N ARG A 289 17.96 20.03 20.43
CA ARG A 289 17.25 18.98 21.19
C ARG A 289 16.83 19.48 22.57
N SER A 290 15.77 18.91 23.15
CA SER A 290 15.48 19.19 24.55
C SER A 290 16.54 18.59 25.48
N GLY A 291 16.92 19.29 26.54
CA GLY A 291 17.91 18.82 27.51
C GLY A 291 18.81 19.92 28.06
N GLU A 292 19.84 19.51 28.79
CA GLU A 292 20.91 20.42 29.22
C GLU A 292 21.99 20.48 28.14
N HIS A 293 22.42 21.70 27.83
CA HIS A 293 23.40 22.02 26.81
C HIS A 293 24.57 22.75 27.41
N LEU A 294 25.75 22.57 26.82
CA LEU A 294 26.97 23.24 27.26
C LEU A 294 27.48 24.18 26.19
N LEU A 295 27.84 25.38 26.62
CA LEU A 295 28.44 26.40 25.78
C LEU A 295 29.74 26.90 26.40
N TYR A 296 30.75 27.13 25.57
CA TYR A 296 31.94 27.87 25.98
C TYR A 296 32.57 28.62 24.81
N ALA A 297 33.38 29.62 25.14
CA ALA A 297 34.16 30.41 24.19
C ALA A 297 35.60 29.91 24.14
N ALA A 298 36.18 29.87 22.95
CA ALA A 298 37.55 29.40 22.72
C ALA A 298 38.34 30.34 21.78
N VAL A 299 39.63 30.48 22.06
CA VAL A 299 40.62 31.16 21.21
C VAL A 299 41.90 30.32 21.21
N GLY A 300 42.13 29.55 20.15
CA GLY A 300 43.25 28.62 20.09
C GLY A 300 43.19 27.59 21.24
N LYS A 301 44.17 27.64 22.15
CA LYS A 301 44.22 26.77 23.35
C LYS A 301 43.61 27.41 24.61
N LEU A 302 43.01 28.59 24.50
CA LEU A 302 42.36 29.28 25.62
C LEU A 302 40.86 29.06 25.56
N TYR A 303 40.24 28.86 26.71
CA TYR A 303 38.80 28.58 26.83
C TYR A 303 38.21 29.35 28.00
N SER A 304 36.97 29.82 27.87
CA SER A 304 36.21 30.35 29.01
C SER A 304 35.87 29.24 30.02
N GLU A 305 35.20 29.63 31.10
CA GLU A 305 34.36 28.68 31.83
C GLU A 305 33.31 28.07 30.91
N ILE A 306 32.84 26.86 31.27
CA ILE A 306 31.75 26.19 30.58
C ILE A 306 30.47 26.58 31.30
N VAL A 307 29.53 27.14 30.55
CA VAL A 307 28.20 27.51 31.04
C VAL A 307 27.19 26.51 30.51
N SER A 308 26.24 26.12 31.35
CA SER A 308 25.13 25.28 30.94
C SER A 308 23.84 26.08 30.79
N PHE A 309 22.96 25.62 29.92
CA PHE A 309 21.60 26.13 29.79
C PHE A 309 20.65 24.98 29.45
N VAL A 310 19.36 25.15 29.79
CA VAL A 310 18.35 24.08 29.64
C VAL A 310 17.35 24.42 28.54
N VAL A 311 17.22 23.54 27.57
CA VAL A 311 16.19 23.61 26.54
C VAL A 311 15.03 22.70 26.94
N HIS A 312 13.87 23.29 27.17
CA HIS A 312 12.67 22.56 27.57
C HIS A 312 11.87 22.08 26.36
N GLY A 313 11.56 20.78 26.36
CA GLY A 313 10.60 20.19 25.44
C GLY A 313 9.24 20.88 25.53
N SER A 314 8.62 21.13 24.38
CA SER A 314 7.29 21.71 24.30
C SER A 314 6.34 20.80 23.53
N ASP A 315 5.11 20.66 24.02
CA ASP A 315 4.09 19.88 23.34
C ASP A 315 3.71 20.54 22.01
N THR A 316 3.44 19.71 21.02
CA THR A 316 3.05 20.13 19.68
C THR A 316 1.59 19.78 19.41
N SER A 317 0.92 20.64 18.65
CA SER A 317 -0.40 20.38 18.07
C SER A 317 -0.22 20.06 16.60
N LEU A 318 -0.47 18.81 16.24
CA LEU A 318 -0.36 18.29 14.88
C LEU A 318 -1.76 18.00 14.31
N THR A 319 -2.05 18.57 13.14
CA THR A 319 -3.30 18.32 12.42
C THR A 319 -3.05 17.59 11.12
N LEU A 320 -4.05 16.84 10.65
CA LEU A 320 -4.07 16.20 9.35
C LEU A 320 -5.43 16.45 8.72
N ASP A 321 -5.44 16.80 7.44
CA ASP A 321 -6.59 16.94 6.56
C ASP A 321 -6.32 16.17 5.28
N LEU A 322 -7.35 15.46 4.81
CA LEU A 322 -7.29 14.63 3.63
C LEU A 322 -8.17 15.23 2.54
N SER A 323 -7.66 15.25 1.31
CA SER A 323 -8.43 15.62 0.13
C SER A 323 -8.11 14.71 -1.04
N SER A 324 -9.07 14.52 -1.96
CA SER A 324 -8.86 13.72 -3.15
C SER A 324 -7.71 14.29 -3.99
N GLY A 325 -6.78 13.43 -4.39
CA GLY A 325 -5.66 13.81 -5.23
C GLY A 325 -6.05 13.94 -6.71
N THR A 326 -5.03 14.07 -7.55
CA THR A 326 -5.18 14.19 -9.01
C THR A 326 -5.68 12.91 -9.68
N ARG A 327 -5.68 11.78 -8.96
CA ARG A 327 -6.09 10.45 -9.43
C ARG A 327 -6.86 9.72 -8.34
N TRP A 328 -7.63 8.69 -8.74
CA TRP A 328 -8.51 7.90 -7.88
C TRP A 328 -7.78 7.08 -6.80
N ASP A 329 -6.47 6.85 -6.96
CA ASP A 329 -5.56 6.14 -6.06
C ASP A 329 -4.64 7.10 -5.27
N VAL A 330 -4.83 8.42 -5.38
CA VAL A 330 -3.96 9.43 -4.75
C VAL A 330 -4.75 10.26 -3.74
N VAL A 331 -4.19 10.41 -2.55
CA VAL A 331 -4.72 11.26 -1.48
C VAL A 331 -3.74 12.39 -1.21
N THR A 332 -4.23 13.62 -1.22
CA THR A 332 -3.45 14.79 -0.81
C THR A 332 -3.62 14.95 0.70
N CYS A 333 -2.51 14.84 1.42
CA CYS A 333 -2.41 15.00 2.86
C CYS A 333 -1.88 16.40 3.14
N THR A 334 -2.65 17.21 3.86
CA THR A 334 -2.27 18.56 4.28
C THR A 334 -2.42 18.67 5.78
N GLY A 335 -1.57 19.42 6.44
CA GLY A 335 -1.73 19.63 7.88
C GLY A 335 -0.82 20.71 8.42
N THR A 336 -0.93 20.94 9.71
CA THR A 336 -0.14 21.95 10.42
C THR A 336 0.48 21.40 11.66
N ILE A 337 1.69 21.84 11.97
CA ILE A 337 2.34 21.63 13.26
C ILE A 337 2.60 22.98 13.91
N SER A 338 2.25 23.09 15.19
CA SER A 338 2.48 24.30 15.99
C SER A 338 2.76 23.94 17.44
N THR A 339 3.43 24.84 18.16
CA THR A 339 3.65 24.73 19.62
C THR A 339 3.38 26.07 20.26
N GLY A 340 2.58 26.10 21.33
CA GLY A 340 2.22 27.36 22.01
C GLY A 340 1.62 28.44 21.09
N GLY A 341 1.01 28.06 19.96
CA GLY A 341 0.49 28.97 18.93
C GLY A 341 1.52 29.46 17.91
N MET A 342 2.79 29.06 18.01
CA MET A 342 3.84 29.34 17.03
C MET A 342 3.94 28.21 15.99
N PRO A 343 4.09 28.53 14.69
CA PRO A 343 4.29 27.53 13.66
C PRO A 343 5.67 26.87 13.80
N VAL A 344 5.73 25.54 13.64
CA VAL A 344 7.01 24.81 13.65
C VAL A 344 7.52 24.67 12.22
N ALA A 345 8.59 25.38 11.89
CA ALA A 345 9.14 25.42 10.53
C ALA A 345 10.22 24.36 10.29
N GLY A 346 10.23 23.77 9.09
CA GLY A 346 11.27 22.84 8.65
C GLY A 346 11.27 21.49 9.37
N ALA A 347 10.24 21.18 10.16
CA ALA A 347 10.05 19.88 10.80
C ALA A 347 9.61 18.83 9.77
N PRO A 348 10.20 17.61 9.78
CA PRO A 348 9.72 16.49 9.00
C PRO A 348 8.46 15.89 9.64
N VAL A 349 7.44 15.63 8.83
CA VAL A 349 6.20 14.97 9.22
C VAL A 349 6.04 13.72 8.38
N SER A 350 5.85 12.59 9.04
CA SER A 350 5.60 11.29 8.42
C SER A 350 4.10 11.03 8.34
N ILE A 351 3.62 10.61 7.18
CA ILE A 351 2.25 10.12 7.01
C ILE A 351 2.27 8.61 7.14
N VAL A 352 1.52 8.10 8.10
CA VAL A 352 1.33 6.68 8.38
C VAL A 352 -0.06 6.30 7.88
N SER A 353 -0.16 5.30 7.00
CA SER A 353 -1.41 4.68 6.56
C SER A 353 -1.49 3.27 7.12
N ASP A 354 -2.57 2.97 7.81
CA ASP A 354 -2.87 1.65 8.39
C ASP A 354 -1.74 1.09 9.27
N GLY A 355 -0.98 2.00 9.93
CA GLY A 355 0.16 1.69 10.77
C GLY A 355 1.53 1.65 10.05
N SER A 356 1.55 1.79 8.72
CA SER A 356 2.77 1.77 7.91
C SER A 356 3.12 3.15 7.33
N ALA A 357 4.41 3.47 7.25
CA ALA A 357 4.87 4.72 6.64
C ALA A 357 4.47 4.77 5.14
N ALA A 358 3.74 5.81 4.76
CA ALA A 358 3.14 5.97 3.44
C ALA A 358 3.72 7.19 2.69
N GLY A 359 4.27 8.17 3.41
CA GLY A 359 4.98 9.30 2.83
C GLY A 359 5.60 10.19 3.89
N THR A 360 6.42 11.16 3.46
CA THR A 360 6.99 12.19 4.33
C THR A 360 6.81 13.57 3.70
N ALA A 361 6.83 14.60 4.53
CA ALA A 361 6.72 15.99 4.15
C ALA A 361 7.58 16.85 5.07
N THR A 362 8.03 18.00 4.59
CA THR A 362 8.67 19.01 5.45
C THR A 362 7.78 20.22 5.55
N THR A 363 7.65 20.75 6.76
CA THR A 363 6.81 21.92 7.05
C THR A 363 7.48 23.19 6.56
N ASN A 364 6.67 24.12 6.05
CA ASN A 364 7.14 25.44 5.61
C ASN A 364 7.24 26.42 6.80
N LEU A 365 7.57 27.69 6.51
CA LEU A 365 7.68 28.75 7.53
C LEU A 365 6.37 29.01 8.31
N ALA A 366 5.22 28.62 7.78
CA ALA A 366 3.93 28.73 8.44
C ALA A 366 3.54 27.44 9.18
N GLY A 367 4.45 26.46 9.31
CA GLY A 367 4.19 25.18 9.96
C GLY A 367 3.28 24.26 9.15
N VAL A 368 3.03 24.57 7.88
CA VAL A 368 2.15 23.79 7.01
C VAL A 368 2.97 22.75 6.25
N PHE A 369 2.50 21.51 6.23
CA PHE A 369 3.04 20.47 5.36
C PHE A 369 1.99 20.02 4.33
N THR A 370 2.46 19.62 3.16
CA THR A 370 1.63 19.06 2.09
C THR A 370 2.39 17.92 1.43
N THR A 371 1.76 16.76 1.28
CA THR A 371 2.30 15.63 0.53
C THR A 371 1.18 14.83 -0.12
N THR A 372 1.54 13.95 -1.05
CA THR A 372 0.59 13.06 -1.73
C THR A 372 0.99 11.62 -1.48
N VAL A 373 0.03 10.81 -1.08
CA VAL A 373 0.21 9.38 -0.81
C VAL A 373 -0.62 8.59 -1.82
N THR A 374 -0.04 7.54 -2.39
CA THR A 374 -0.74 6.61 -3.27
C THR A 374 -1.20 5.42 -2.46
N LEU A 375 -2.51 5.16 -2.46
CA LEU A 375 -3.15 4.08 -1.71
C LEU A 375 -4.01 3.22 -2.64
N PRO A 376 -4.13 1.92 -2.38
CA PRO A 376 -5.01 1.06 -3.14
C PRO A 376 -6.49 1.44 -2.95
N ALA A 377 -7.37 0.81 -3.74
CA ALA A 377 -8.81 0.97 -3.55
C ALA A 377 -9.25 0.28 -2.26
N GLY A 378 -10.14 0.93 -1.51
CA GLY A 378 -10.57 0.47 -0.19
C GLY A 378 -10.58 1.58 0.85
N GLU A 379 -10.92 1.20 2.08
CA GLU A 379 -10.86 2.07 3.24
C GLU A 379 -9.45 2.04 3.85
N HIS A 380 -8.91 3.22 4.13
CA HIS A 380 -7.59 3.42 4.71
C HIS A 380 -7.66 4.42 5.85
N THR A 381 -6.92 4.17 6.91
CA THR A 381 -6.79 5.07 8.07
C THR A 381 -5.43 5.74 8.03
N LEU A 382 -5.40 7.07 7.97
CA LEU A 382 -4.17 7.85 7.91
C LEU A 382 -3.96 8.67 9.19
N GLN A 383 -2.70 8.79 9.59
CA GLN A 383 -2.25 9.62 10.70
C GLN A 383 -0.96 10.35 10.32
N ALA A 384 -0.83 11.61 10.72
CA ALA A 384 0.42 12.34 10.64
C ALA A 384 1.19 12.17 11.95
N VAL A 385 2.50 11.98 11.86
CA VAL A 385 3.40 11.76 12.99
C VAL A 385 4.59 12.71 12.88
N PHE A 386 4.88 13.39 13.98
CA PHE A 386 6.09 14.17 14.17
C PHE A 386 6.89 13.53 15.32
N ASP A 387 8.11 13.10 15.02
CA ASP A 387 9.04 12.46 15.98
C ASP A 387 10.46 12.77 15.49
N ASP A 388 10.98 13.94 15.86
CA ASP A 388 12.31 14.41 15.47
C ASP A 388 13.00 15.07 16.68
N ASP A 389 14.03 14.39 17.20
CA ASP A 389 14.78 14.78 18.40
C ASP A 389 15.70 15.99 18.16
N ASP A 390 15.95 16.41 16.91
CA ASP A 390 16.71 17.63 16.63
C ASP A 390 15.92 18.88 17.03
N PHE A 391 14.62 18.75 17.25
CA PHE A 391 13.75 19.83 17.74
C PHE A 391 13.56 19.74 19.25
N PRO A 392 13.39 20.88 19.94
CA PRO A 392 13.03 20.92 21.36
C PRO A 392 11.53 20.69 21.55
N LEU A 393 10.98 19.70 20.86
CA LEU A 393 9.55 19.45 20.76
C LEU A 393 9.27 18.00 21.11
N ASN A 394 8.22 17.79 21.88
CA ASN A 394 7.78 16.43 22.18
C ASN A 394 7.15 15.81 20.93
N PRO A 395 7.33 14.49 20.72
CA PRO A 395 6.65 13.78 19.63
C PRO A 395 5.14 13.95 19.68
N SER A 396 4.50 14.02 18.51
CA SER A 396 3.05 14.15 18.42
C SER A 396 2.45 13.41 17.24
N TRP A 397 1.15 13.15 17.40
CA TRP A 397 0.33 12.42 16.44
C TRP A 397 -0.93 13.22 16.16
N SER A 398 -1.36 13.26 14.91
CA SER A 398 -2.67 13.81 14.57
C SER A 398 -3.79 12.85 15.00
N GLU A 399 -5.03 13.34 14.96
CA GLU A 399 -6.18 12.46 14.88
C GLU A 399 -6.08 11.55 13.64
N GLU A 400 -6.57 10.33 13.77
CA GLU A 400 -6.70 9.40 12.67
C GLU A 400 -7.83 9.85 11.73
N LYS A 401 -7.57 9.83 10.43
CA LYS A 401 -8.57 10.15 9.40
C LYS A 401 -8.73 9.01 8.43
N THR A 402 -9.98 8.60 8.22
CA THR A 402 -10.32 7.58 7.25
C THR A 402 -10.59 8.18 5.88
N VAL A 403 -10.15 7.48 4.84
CA VAL A 403 -10.45 7.78 3.45
C VAL A 403 -10.88 6.50 2.75
N ASN A 404 -11.92 6.60 1.92
CA ASN A 404 -12.39 5.48 1.12
C ASN A 404 -12.14 5.78 -0.36
N LEU A 405 -11.23 5.02 -0.96
CA LEU A 405 -10.83 5.20 -2.34
C LEU A 405 -11.62 4.26 -3.25
N SER A 406 -12.32 4.87 -4.21
CA SER A 406 -13.05 4.14 -5.24
C SER A 406 -12.07 3.34 -6.12
N PRO A 407 -12.43 2.12 -6.53
CA PRO A 407 -11.65 1.41 -7.53
C PRO A 407 -11.57 2.21 -8.82
N ALA A 408 -10.46 2.02 -9.57
CA ALA A 408 -10.28 2.61 -10.89
C ALA A 408 -11.56 2.51 -11.71
N PRO A 409 -11.98 3.56 -12.44
CA PRO A 409 -13.11 3.43 -13.34
C PRO A 409 -12.81 2.28 -14.30
N GLY A 410 -13.58 1.19 -14.14
CA GLY A 410 -13.34 -0.04 -14.88
C GLY A 410 -13.41 0.23 -16.38
N LEU A 411 -12.71 -0.61 -17.15
CA LEU A 411 -12.64 -0.58 -18.62
C LEU A 411 -14.05 -0.46 -19.26
N LEU A 412 -15.09 -0.96 -18.59
CA LEU A 412 -16.50 -0.83 -18.96
C LEU A 412 -17.02 0.62 -19.04
N ILE A 413 -16.62 1.52 -18.13
CA ILE A 413 -17.07 2.93 -18.17
C ILE A 413 -16.44 3.65 -19.38
N LEU A 414 -15.17 3.35 -19.69
CA LEU A 414 -14.50 3.84 -20.89
C LEU A 414 -15.13 3.28 -22.18
N LEU A 415 -15.56 2.01 -22.17
CA LEU A 415 -16.28 1.40 -23.29
C LEU A 415 -17.68 1.99 -23.49
N ILE A 416 -18.40 2.33 -22.41
CA ILE A 416 -19.70 3.00 -22.49
C ILE A 416 -19.54 4.42 -23.06
N LEU A 417 -18.56 5.19 -22.58
CA LEU A 417 -18.26 6.51 -23.14
C LEU A 417 -17.87 6.41 -24.63
N GLY A 418 -17.03 5.44 -24.99
CA GLY A 418 -16.66 5.15 -26.38
C GLY A 418 -17.88 4.77 -27.23
N GLY A 419 -18.79 3.95 -26.70
CA GLY A 419 -20.04 3.55 -27.36
C GLY A 419 -20.97 4.73 -27.63
N ILE A 420 -21.07 5.70 -26.71
CA ILE A 420 -21.87 6.93 -26.89
C ILE A 420 -21.29 7.81 -28.01
N VAL A 421 -19.97 7.94 -28.09
CA VAL A 421 -19.31 8.71 -29.17
C VAL A 421 -19.52 8.03 -30.54
N ILE A 422 -19.39 6.70 -30.60
CA ILE A 422 -19.61 5.94 -31.83
C ILE A 422 -21.07 6.02 -32.28
N SER A 423 -22.03 5.86 -31.36
CA SER A 423 -23.46 5.97 -31.70
C SER A 423 -23.86 7.38 -32.11
N GLY A 424 -23.29 8.42 -31.50
CA GLY A 424 -23.45 9.81 -31.97
C GLY A 424 -22.89 10.04 -33.37
N ALA A 425 -21.72 9.47 -33.69
CA ALA A 425 -21.12 9.55 -35.02
C ALA A 425 -21.94 8.78 -36.07
N VAL A 426 -22.47 7.61 -35.73
CA VAL A 426 -23.35 6.81 -36.60
C VAL A 426 -24.68 7.52 -36.83
N ALA A 427 -25.28 8.12 -35.80
CA ALA A 427 -26.51 8.91 -35.94
C ALA A 427 -26.28 10.16 -36.80
N GLY A 428 -25.16 10.86 -36.62
CA GLY A 428 -24.76 11.99 -37.45
C GLY A 428 -24.52 11.61 -38.91
N ALA A 429 -23.86 10.48 -39.16
CA ALA A 429 -23.63 9.94 -40.51
C ALA A 429 -24.94 9.48 -41.17
N ALA A 430 -25.83 8.83 -40.43
CA ALA A 430 -27.14 8.40 -40.91
C ALA A 430 -28.03 9.61 -41.27
N TRP A 431 -28.03 10.66 -40.45
CA TRP A 431 -28.75 11.91 -40.75
C TRP A 431 -28.18 12.61 -41.99
N TYR A 432 -26.86 12.65 -42.14
CA TYR A 432 -26.20 13.22 -43.32
C TYR A 432 -26.51 12.45 -44.61
N ILE A 433 -26.50 11.11 -44.58
CA ILE A 433 -26.85 10.26 -45.73
C ILE A 433 -28.35 10.38 -46.09
N ARG A 434 -29.22 10.51 -45.08
CA ARG A 434 -30.66 10.64 -45.29
C ARG A 434 -31.05 11.97 -45.94
N ARG A 435 -30.22 13.01 -45.75
CA ARG A 435 -30.42 14.34 -46.36
C ARG A 435 -29.94 14.44 -47.82
N PHE A 436 -29.13 13.49 -48.29
CA PHE A 436 -28.57 13.46 -49.65
C PHE A 436 -29.17 12.37 -50.56
N ARG A 437 -30.30 11.74 -50.15
CA ARG A 437 -30.97 10.65 -50.89
C ARG A 437 -32.32 11.02 -51.49
N GLU A 438 -32.55 12.30 -51.78
CA GLU A 438 -33.55 12.68 -52.77
C GLU A 438 -32.82 12.91 -54.10
N ASP A 439 -33.30 12.21 -55.13
CA ASP A 439 -32.90 12.20 -56.54
C ASP A 439 -31.65 11.40 -56.96
N GLU A 440 -31.85 10.10 -57.27
CA GLU A 440 -31.38 9.47 -58.53
C GLU A 440 -31.90 8.01 -58.67
N PRO A 441 -32.25 7.54 -59.89
CA PRO A 441 -32.87 6.23 -60.11
C PRO A 441 -31.84 5.08 -60.13
N ALA A 442 -32.27 3.91 -59.68
CA ALA A 442 -31.43 2.73 -59.49
C ALA A 442 -30.87 2.15 -60.80
N PRO A 443 -29.56 1.81 -60.86
CA PRO A 443 -29.04 0.91 -61.88
C PRO A 443 -29.14 -0.55 -61.41
N SER A 444 -29.63 -1.37 -62.32
CA SER A 444 -29.63 -2.83 -62.26
C SER A 444 -28.20 -3.41 -62.23
N LEU A 445 -27.90 -4.27 -61.27
CA LEU A 445 -26.74 -5.16 -61.29
C LEU A 445 -27.22 -6.62 -61.34
N LYS A 446 -27.32 -7.14 -62.56
CA LYS A 446 -27.15 -8.58 -62.82
C LYS A 446 -25.67 -8.90 -62.66
N GLY A 447 -25.33 -9.78 -61.72
CA GLY A 447 -24.01 -10.38 -61.56
C GLY A 447 -24.07 -11.52 -60.53
N PRO A 448 -23.55 -12.73 -60.81
CA PRO A 448 -23.84 -13.91 -60.01
C PRO A 448 -22.92 -13.99 -58.78
N LEU A 449 -23.51 -14.08 -57.59
CA LEU A 449 -22.79 -14.49 -56.38
C LEU A 449 -22.93 -16.00 -56.20
N SER A 450 -22.10 -16.76 -56.91
CA SER A 450 -21.89 -18.18 -56.65
C SER A 450 -20.93 -18.34 -55.47
N TRP A 451 -21.40 -18.92 -54.36
CA TRP A 451 -20.54 -19.56 -53.36
C TRP A 451 -20.59 -21.07 -53.62
N THR A 452 -19.48 -21.64 -54.07
CA THR A 452 -19.28 -23.09 -54.12
C THR A 452 -18.87 -23.58 -52.73
N PRO A 453 -19.49 -24.65 -52.18
CA PRO A 453 -18.99 -25.30 -50.99
C PRO A 453 -17.61 -25.90 -51.28
N GLY A 454 -16.65 -25.68 -50.38
CA GLY A 454 -15.39 -26.43 -50.40
C GLY A 454 -15.67 -27.93 -50.20
N PRO A 455 -14.95 -28.83 -50.90
CA PRO A 455 -15.14 -30.26 -50.73
C PRO A 455 -14.53 -30.69 -49.40
N GLY A 456 -15.33 -31.29 -48.53
CA GLY A 456 -14.84 -32.07 -47.39
C GLY A 456 -15.26 -31.57 -46.01
N SER A 457 -16.54 -31.79 -45.67
CA SER A 457 -16.95 -32.33 -44.36
C SER A 457 -18.48 -32.51 -44.34
N ALA A 458 -19.01 -33.28 -45.29
CA ALA A 458 -20.30 -33.92 -45.07
C ALA A 458 -20.01 -35.15 -44.19
N THR A 459 -19.87 -34.94 -42.89
CA THR A 459 -20.18 -36.03 -41.95
C THR A 459 -21.62 -36.43 -42.26
N PRO A 460 -21.91 -37.70 -42.62
CA PRO A 460 -23.28 -38.13 -42.85
C PRO A 460 -24.09 -37.76 -41.61
N GLN A 461 -25.20 -37.04 -41.80
CA GLN A 461 -26.15 -36.79 -40.72
C GLN A 461 -26.51 -38.17 -40.11
N PRO A 462 -26.31 -38.38 -38.80
CA PRO A 462 -26.57 -39.67 -38.18
C PRO A 462 -28.02 -40.08 -38.45
N GLY A 463 -28.23 -41.36 -38.78
CA GLY A 463 -29.55 -41.88 -39.09
C GLY A 463 -30.48 -41.74 -37.90
N ILE A 464 -31.80 -41.71 -38.13
CA ILE A 464 -32.80 -41.69 -37.04
C ILE A 464 -32.57 -42.87 -36.07
N ALA A 465 -32.13 -44.03 -36.59
CA ALA A 465 -31.76 -45.20 -35.81
C ALA A 465 -30.53 -44.97 -34.91
N ASP A 466 -29.49 -44.28 -35.40
CA ASP A 466 -28.27 -44.00 -34.63
C ASP A 466 -28.55 -43.03 -33.48
N ILE A 467 -29.39 -42.02 -33.73
CA ILE A 467 -29.81 -41.03 -32.72
C ILE A 467 -30.66 -41.70 -31.64
N SER A 468 -31.55 -42.61 -32.03
CA SER A 468 -32.36 -43.42 -31.11
C SER A 468 -31.51 -44.31 -30.20
N SER A 469 -30.50 -44.99 -30.77
CA SER A 469 -29.56 -45.83 -30.01
C SER A 469 -28.75 -44.99 -29.02
N ARG A 470 -28.21 -43.86 -29.48
CA ARG A 470 -27.39 -42.98 -28.64
C ARG A 470 -28.20 -42.31 -27.53
N TYR A 471 -29.46 -42.02 -27.79
CA TYR A 471 -30.40 -41.53 -26.80
C TYR A 471 -30.63 -42.58 -25.69
N GLN A 472 -30.91 -43.82 -26.04
CA GLN A 472 -31.09 -44.92 -25.08
C GLN A 472 -29.83 -45.18 -24.24
N GLU A 473 -28.64 -45.11 -24.85
CA GLU A 473 -27.36 -45.21 -24.12
C GLU A 473 -27.23 -44.12 -23.04
N LEU A 474 -27.54 -42.86 -23.37
CA LEU A 474 -27.42 -41.73 -22.45
C LEU A 474 -28.44 -41.78 -21.31
N VAL A 475 -29.66 -42.24 -21.61
CA VAL A 475 -30.69 -42.47 -20.58
C VAL A 475 -30.25 -43.61 -19.64
N THR A 476 -29.72 -44.71 -20.17
CA THR A 476 -29.24 -45.85 -19.37
C THR A 476 -28.01 -45.49 -18.53
N ALA A 477 -27.16 -44.59 -19.03
CA ALA A 477 -25.98 -44.07 -18.32
C ALA A 477 -26.31 -43.04 -17.23
N GLY A 478 -27.59 -42.70 -17.02
CA GLY A 478 -28.02 -41.74 -16.00
C GLY A 478 -27.77 -40.27 -16.37
N ASP A 479 -27.61 -39.94 -17.66
CA ASP A 479 -27.44 -38.57 -18.15
C ASP A 479 -28.62 -38.16 -19.07
N PRO A 480 -29.83 -38.00 -18.52
CA PRO A 480 -31.02 -37.62 -19.29
C PRO A 480 -30.90 -36.21 -19.88
N ALA A 481 -30.06 -35.37 -19.30
CA ALA A 481 -29.90 -33.98 -19.72
C ALA A 481 -29.05 -33.87 -21.01
N SER A 482 -28.02 -34.71 -21.16
CA SER A 482 -27.32 -34.86 -22.43
C SER A 482 -28.16 -35.59 -23.48
N ALA A 483 -28.99 -36.56 -23.06
CA ALA A 483 -29.93 -37.24 -23.94
C ALA A 483 -30.94 -36.26 -24.56
N ALA A 484 -31.54 -35.38 -23.75
CA ALA A 484 -32.45 -34.34 -24.23
C ALA A 484 -31.76 -33.34 -25.16
N ARG A 485 -30.52 -32.93 -24.84
CA ARG A 485 -29.71 -32.04 -25.70
C ARG A 485 -29.44 -32.65 -27.06
N LEU A 486 -29.14 -33.94 -27.13
CA LEU A 486 -28.91 -34.65 -28.38
C LEU A 486 -30.16 -34.62 -29.28
N LEU A 487 -31.35 -34.84 -28.72
CA LEU A 487 -32.61 -34.76 -29.48
C LEU A 487 -32.91 -33.35 -30.00
N LEU A 488 -32.62 -32.30 -29.23
CA LEU A 488 -32.80 -30.91 -29.66
C LEU A 488 -31.89 -30.55 -30.85
N HIS A 489 -30.61 -30.92 -30.80
CA HIS A 489 -29.69 -30.67 -31.91
C HIS A 489 -30.12 -31.44 -33.16
N ALA A 490 -30.57 -32.68 -32.98
CA ALA A 490 -31.12 -33.49 -34.08
C ALA A 490 -32.38 -32.87 -34.73
N LEU A 491 -33.22 -32.16 -33.96
CA LEU A 491 -34.37 -31.42 -34.51
C LEU A 491 -33.91 -30.18 -35.25
N ILE A 492 -32.97 -29.42 -34.68
CA ILE A 492 -32.40 -28.23 -35.32
C ILE A 492 -31.79 -28.59 -36.68
N ASP A 493 -30.97 -29.64 -36.73
CA ASP A 493 -30.29 -30.11 -37.94
C ASP A 493 -31.26 -30.55 -39.05
N ARG A 494 -32.48 -30.97 -38.70
CA ARG A 494 -33.48 -31.51 -39.64
C ARG A 494 -34.55 -30.52 -40.04
N LEU A 495 -34.98 -29.66 -39.13
CA LEU A 495 -36.03 -28.68 -39.38
C LEU A 495 -35.46 -27.38 -39.97
N PHE A 496 -34.20 -27.04 -39.68
CA PHE A 496 -33.58 -25.79 -40.09
C PHE A 496 -32.31 -26.06 -40.90
N SER A 497 -32.40 -25.89 -42.23
CA SER A 497 -31.19 -25.72 -43.03
C SER A 497 -30.58 -24.35 -42.73
N PRO A 498 -29.24 -24.20 -42.77
CA PRO A 498 -28.59 -22.92 -42.45
C PRO A 498 -28.95 -21.86 -43.49
N GLU A 499 -30.00 -21.10 -43.24
CA GLU A 499 -30.22 -19.82 -43.91
C GLU A 499 -29.10 -18.87 -43.49
N LYS A 500 -28.51 -18.17 -44.47
CA LYS A 500 -27.24 -17.42 -44.36
C LYS A 500 -27.20 -16.28 -43.34
N THR A 501 -28.24 -16.09 -42.53
CA THR A 501 -28.41 -14.94 -41.64
C THR A 501 -28.61 -15.28 -40.17
N MET A 502 -28.74 -16.55 -39.78
CA MET A 502 -29.00 -16.92 -38.38
C MET A 502 -28.32 -18.25 -38.02
N ASN A 503 -27.61 -18.32 -36.89
CA ASN A 503 -27.05 -19.57 -36.38
C ASN A 503 -28.15 -20.35 -35.63
N PRO A 504 -28.66 -21.48 -36.15
CA PRO A 504 -29.83 -22.12 -35.56
C PRO A 504 -29.54 -22.80 -34.21
N TYR A 505 -28.26 -23.03 -33.87
CA TYR A 505 -27.87 -23.58 -32.56
C TYR A 505 -27.89 -22.57 -31.42
N SER A 506 -28.07 -21.27 -31.70
CA SER A 506 -28.27 -20.27 -30.65
C SER A 506 -29.73 -20.14 -30.21
N LEU A 507 -30.66 -20.86 -30.84
CA LEU A 507 -32.09 -20.81 -30.51
C LEU A 507 -32.42 -21.67 -29.29
N THR A 508 -33.20 -21.10 -28.39
CA THR A 508 -33.81 -21.83 -27.28
C THR A 508 -34.94 -22.74 -27.79
N PRO A 509 -35.30 -23.83 -27.08
CA PRO A 509 -36.43 -24.68 -27.45
C PRO A 509 -37.76 -23.93 -27.65
N ARG A 510 -38.00 -22.87 -26.87
CA ARG A 510 -39.19 -22.02 -27.02
C ARG A 510 -39.17 -21.17 -28.28
N GLU A 511 -38.01 -20.63 -28.63
CA GLU A 511 -37.83 -19.89 -29.89
C GLU A 511 -37.99 -20.83 -31.09
N LEU A 512 -37.46 -22.07 -30.99
CA LEU A 512 -37.66 -23.12 -31.98
C LEU A 512 -39.15 -23.44 -32.20
N ALA A 513 -39.91 -23.58 -31.10
CA ALA A 513 -41.36 -23.79 -31.16
C ALA A 513 -42.11 -22.59 -31.74
N ALA A 514 -41.70 -21.36 -31.41
CA ALA A 514 -42.29 -20.14 -31.96
C ALA A 514 -42.08 -20.01 -33.48
N HIS A 515 -40.94 -20.48 -33.99
CA HIS A 515 -40.67 -20.53 -35.43
C HIS A 515 -41.54 -21.55 -36.18
N ALA A 516 -42.10 -22.55 -35.50
CA ALA A 516 -42.96 -23.57 -36.08
C ALA A 516 -44.46 -23.25 -35.99
N ALA A 517 -44.82 -22.02 -35.63
CA ALA A 517 -46.23 -21.62 -35.51
C ALA A 517 -46.96 -21.76 -36.86
N GLY A 518 -48.06 -22.53 -36.88
CA GLY A 518 -48.83 -22.83 -38.08
C GLY A 518 -48.38 -24.06 -38.87
N GLU A 519 -47.35 -24.77 -38.42
CA GLU A 519 -46.89 -26.01 -39.04
C GLU A 519 -47.58 -27.26 -38.46
N PRO A 520 -47.73 -28.36 -39.23
CA PRO A 520 -48.45 -29.55 -38.78
C PRO A 520 -47.77 -30.25 -37.58
N TYR A 521 -46.51 -29.93 -37.29
CA TYR A 521 -45.74 -30.43 -36.16
C TYR A 521 -45.67 -29.45 -34.97
N GLU A 522 -46.43 -28.35 -34.97
CA GLU A 522 -46.45 -27.35 -33.90
C GLU A 522 -46.80 -27.96 -32.52
N ALA A 523 -47.88 -28.73 -32.44
CA ALA A 523 -48.32 -29.34 -31.19
C ALA A 523 -47.30 -30.37 -30.63
N PRO A 524 -46.77 -31.30 -31.44
CA PRO A 524 -45.65 -32.16 -31.06
C PRO A 524 -44.39 -31.40 -30.62
N LEU A 525 -44.02 -30.31 -31.30
CA LEU A 525 -42.81 -29.54 -30.95
C LEU A 525 -42.98 -28.76 -29.64
N ASN A 526 -44.18 -28.28 -29.35
CA ASN A 526 -44.53 -27.71 -28.05
C ASN A 526 -44.49 -28.75 -26.94
N SER A 527 -44.92 -29.99 -27.21
CA SER A 527 -44.80 -31.12 -26.28
C SER A 527 -43.33 -31.48 -26.01
N PHE A 528 -42.51 -31.54 -27.07
CA PHE A 528 -41.07 -31.75 -26.97
C PHE A 528 -40.38 -30.67 -26.12
N THR A 529 -40.71 -29.39 -26.38
CA THR A 529 -40.17 -28.24 -25.64
C THR A 529 -40.45 -28.34 -24.15
N ARG A 530 -41.68 -28.71 -23.78
CA ARG A 530 -42.07 -28.90 -22.37
C ARG A 530 -41.30 -30.04 -21.70
N GLY A 531 -41.17 -31.18 -22.38
CA GLY A 531 -40.40 -32.32 -21.88
C GLY A 531 -38.91 -32.00 -21.72
N TYR A 532 -38.33 -31.27 -22.68
CA TYR A 532 -36.94 -30.83 -22.63
C TYR A 532 -36.68 -29.94 -21.41
N GLU A 533 -37.57 -28.98 -21.16
CA GLU A 533 -37.44 -28.06 -20.03
C GLU A 533 -37.60 -28.75 -18.67
N GLN A 534 -38.50 -29.72 -18.58
CA GLN A 534 -38.68 -30.53 -17.37
C GLN A 534 -37.42 -31.34 -17.03
N ILE A 535 -36.77 -31.93 -18.03
CA ILE A 535 -35.53 -32.69 -17.80
C ILE A 535 -34.36 -31.74 -17.51
N ARG A 536 -34.20 -30.65 -18.27
CA ARG A 536 -33.00 -29.81 -18.17
C ARG A 536 -33.03 -28.79 -17.02
N TYR A 537 -34.21 -28.27 -16.68
CA TYR A 537 -34.35 -27.21 -15.68
C TYR A 537 -35.05 -27.68 -14.40
N GLN A 538 -35.84 -28.75 -14.45
CA GLN A 538 -36.53 -29.30 -13.25
C GLN A 538 -35.92 -30.62 -12.75
N GLY A 539 -34.91 -31.17 -13.43
CA GLY A 539 -34.14 -32.33 -12.97
C GLY A 539 -34.93 -33.65 -12.93
N LEU A 540 -36.04 -33.74 -13.66
CA LEU A 540 -36.88 -34.95 -13.71
C LEU A 540 -36.18 -36.08 -14.48
N ALA A 541 -36.23 -37.30 -13.95
CA ALA A 541 -35.75 -38.50 -14.62
C ALA A 541 -36.70 -38.95 -15.73
N VAL A 542 -36.15 -39.54 -16.80
CA VAL A 542 -36.93 -40.13 -17.91
C VAL A 542 -37.65 -41.37 -17.39
N GLY A 543 -38.98 -41.43 -17.51
CA GLY A 543 -39.82 -42.56 -17.07
C GLY A 543 -40.03 -43.64 -18.15
N GLU A 544 -40.65 -44.77 -17.79
CA GLU A 544 -40.92 -45.92 -18.70
C GLU A 544 -41.71 -45.57 -19.97
N ASN A 545 -42.50 -44.48 -19.94
CA ASN A 545 -43.13 -43.88 -21.10
C ASN A 545 -42.44 -42.54 -21.41
N ASP A 546 -41.40 -42.60 -22.24
CA ASP A 546 -40.60 -41.44 -22.60
C ASP A 546 -41.36 -40.46 -23.50
N SER A 547 -42.09 -39.54 -22.86
CA SER A 547 -42.87 -38.52 -23.54
C SER A 547 -42.01 -37.56 -24.38
N LEU A 548 -40.73 -37.39 -24.03
CA LEU A 548 -39.81 -36.54 -24.80
C LEU A 548 -39.45 -37.21 -26.12
N PHE A 549 -39.07 -38.48 -26.07
CA PHE A 549 -38.72 -39.26 -27.27
C PHE A 549 -39.94 -39.48 -28.17
N ALA A 550 -41.13 -39.72 -27.59
CA ALA A 550 -42.37 -39.82 -28.36
C ALA A 550 -42.70 -38.52 -29.09
N ALA A 551 -42.64 -37.37 -28.41
CA ALA A 551 -42.86 -36.07 -29.03
C ALA A 551 -41.83 -35.76 -30.12
N TRP A 552 -40.57 -36.15 -29.92
CA TRP A 552 -39.52 -36.02 -30.93
C TRP A 552 -39.82 -36.83 -32.20
N ASN A 553 -40.27 -38.07 -32.05
CA ASN A 553 -40.64 -38.93 -33.18
C ASN A 553 -41.89 -38.39 -33.90
N ASP A 554 -42.86 -37.87 -33.17
CA ASP A 554 -44.06 -37.24 -33.74
C ASP A 554 -43.70 -35.98 -34.56
N VAL A 555 -42.75 -35.16 -34.09
CA VAL A 555 -42.24 -34.02 -34.88
C VAL A 555 -41.62 -34.50 -36.19
N LEU A 556 -40.79 -35.55 -36.16
CA LEU A 556 -40.12 -36.04 -37.36
C LEU A 556 -41.07 -36.70 -38.37
N THR A 557 -42.06 -37.45 -37.89
CA THR A 557 -43.05 -38.08 -38.78
C THR A 557 -43.92 -37.05 -39.50
N LEU A 558 -44.31 -35.98 -38.80
CA LEU A 558 -45.13 -34.91 -39.37
C LEU A 558 -44.30 -33.95 -40.24
N ALA A 559 -43.04 -33.68 -39.88
CA ALA A 559 -42.12 -32.88 -40.70
C ALA A 559 -41.70 -33.62 -41.99
N GLY A 560 -41.47 -34.94 -41.92
CA GLY A 560 -41.10 -35.79 -43.07
C GLY A 560 -42.22 -36.07 -44.08
N SER A 561 -43.46 -35.64 -43.79
CA SER A 561 -44.57 -35.68 -44.75
C SER A 561 -44.51 -34.58 -45.83
N ARG A 562 -43.58 -33.63 -45.69
CA ARG A 562 -43.15 -32.71 -46.75
C ARG A 562 -41.84 -33.22 -47.37
N SER A 563 -41.95 -34.06 -48.39
CA SER A 563 -40.96 -34.04 -49.48
C SER A 563 -41.55 -33.20 -50.62
N PRO A 564 -40.74 -32.46 -51.41
CA PRO A 564 -41.03 -32.39 -52.84
C PRO A 564 -40.97 -33.79 -53.47
#